data_AF-A0A0F1BBU0-F1
#
_entry.id   AF-A0A0F1BBU0-F1
#
_cell.length_a   1.000
_cell.length_b   1.000
_cell.length_c   1.000
_cell.angle_alpha   90.00
_cell.angle_beta   90.00
_cell.angle_gamma   90.00
#
_symmetry.space_group_name_H-M   'P 1'
#
loop_
_entity.id
_entity.type
_entity.pdbx_description
1 polymer ?
#
loop_
_entity_poly.entity_id
_entity_poly.type
_entity_poly.pdbx_seq_one_letter_code
_entity_poly.pdbx_strand_id
1 'polypeptide(L)' 'MNDVQPEWHAYLAQMESVLGIALDEARRAELHLQFSRIAGMAAPLMALPLDDRLEIAGVYKA' A
#
# COMPACT_ATOMS: atom_id res chain seq x y z
N MET A 1 -17.20 4.85 -9.02
CA MET A 1 -16.02 5.01 -8.15
C MET A 1 -14.87 5.45 -9.03
N ASN A 2 -14.26 6.60 -8.74
CA ASN A 2 -13.08 7.05 -9.50
C ASN A 2 -11.94 6.11 -9.14
N ASP A 3 -11.58 5.24 -10.07
CA ASP A 3 -10.42 4.37 -10.01
C ASP A 3 -9.18 5.25 -10.26
N VAL A 4 -8.80 6.02 -9.23
CA VAL A 4 -7.56 6.78 -9.26
C VAL A 4 -6.46 5.74 -9.15
N GLN A 5 -5.90 5.39 -10.31
CA GLN A 5 -4.70 4.57 -10.38
C GLN A 5 -3.63 5.25 -9.51
N PRO A 6 -3.09 4.57 -8.50
CA PRO A 6 -2.14 5.20 -7.61
C PRO A 6 -0.86 5.51 -8.38
N GLU A 7 -0.44 6.77 -8.35
CA GLU A 7 0.84 7.22 -8.91
C GLU A 7 1.96 6.73 -7.99
N TRP A 8 2.33 5.45 -8.10
CA TRP A 8 3.28 4.78 -7.21
C TRP A 8 4.65 5.48 -7.17
N HIS A 9 5.05 6.12 -8.26
CA HIS A 9 6.28 6.91 -8.30
C HIS A 9 6.25 8.09 -7.31
N ALA A 10 5.15 8.87 -7.32
CA ALA A 10 4.98 9.99 -6.41
C ALA A 10 4.85 9.52 -4.95
N TYR A 11 4.12 8.42 -4.74
CA TYR A 11 3.98 7.81 -3.41
C TYR A 11 5.33 7.36 -2.83
N LEU A 12 6.15 6.65 -3.62
CA LEU A 12 7.46 6.17 -3.19
C LEU A 12 8.42 7.33 -2.88
N ALA A 13 8.44 8.38 -3.72
CA ALA A 13 9.25 9.57 -3.46
C ALA A 13 8.86 10.27 -2.14
N GLN A 14 7.56 10.33 -1.85
CA GLN A 14 7.07 10.89 -0.58
C GLN A 14 7.46 10.00 0.62
N MET A 15 7.29 8.68 0.52
CA MET A 15 7.62 7.74 1.59
C MET A 15 9.11 7.68 1.89
N GLU A 16 9.96 7.85 0.89
CA GLU A 16 11.41 7.97 1.07
C GLU A 16 11.76 9.10 2.05
N SER A 17 11.13 10.28 1.86
CA SER A 17 11.31 11.43 2.75
C SER A 17 10.67 11.23 4.12
N VAL A 18 9.46 10.67 4.20
CA VAL A 18 8.73 10.50 5.47
C VAL A 18 9.42 9.48 6.38
N LEU A 19 9.94 8.39 5.81
CA LEU A 19 10.56 7.31 6.56
C LEU A 19 12.07 7.51 6.77
N GLY A 20 12.68 8.52 6.11
CA GLY A 20 14.11 8.80 6.21
C GLY A 20 14.98 7.68 5.63
N ILE A 21 14.49 6.98 4.61
CA ILE A 21 15.18 5.88 3.94
C ILE A 21 15.82 6.47 2.66
N ALA A 22 17.02 6.03 2.29
CA ALA A 22 17.63 6.41 1.01
C ALA A 22 17.52 5.27 -0.01
N LEU A 23 16.94 5.56 -1.17
CA LEU A 23 16.75 4.58 -2.24
C LEU A 23 17.50 5.01 -3.51
N ASP A 24 18.41 4.14 -3.96
CA ASP A 24 18.96 4.25 -5.30
C ASP A 24 17.90 3.94 -6.37
N GLU A 25 18.25 4.24 -7.62
CA GLU A 25 17.33 4.07 -8.76
C GLU A 25 16.87 2.63 -8.93
N ALA A 26 17.77 1.65 -8.74
CA ALA A 26 17.45 0.25 -8.90
C ALA A 26 16.43 -0.23 -7.86
N ARG A 27 16.58 0.21 -6.60
CA ARG A 27 15.63 -0.08 -5.53
C ARG A 27 14.29 0.62 -5.73
N ARG A 28 14.28 1.87 -6.20
CA ARG A 28 13.05 2.58 -6.54
C ARG A 28 12.27 1.86 -7.65
N ALA A 29 12.96 1.41 -8.70
CA ALA A 29 12.34 0.66 -9.79
C ALA A 29 11.75 -0.67 -9.30
N GLU A 30 12.47 -1.41 -8.46
CA GLU A 30 11.98 -2.68 -7.90
C GLU A 30 10.78 -2.46 -6.98
N LEU A 31 10.83 -1.46 -6.09
CA LEU A 31 9.70 -1.15 -5.21
C LEU A 31 8.47 -0.75 -6.01
N HIS A 32 8.61 0.01 -7.09
CA HIS A 32 7.49 0.35 -7.97
C HIS A 32 6.81 -0.90 -8.54
N LEU A 33 7.59 -1.87 -9.01
CA LEU A 33 7.06 -3.15 -9.51
C LEU A 33 6.33 -3.93 -8.42
N GLN A 34 6.94 -4.03 -7.23
CA GLN A 34 6.36 -4.80 -6.12
C GLN A 34 5.09 -4.16 -5.57
N PHE A 35 5.06 -2.83 -5.45
CA PHE A 35 3.86 -2.10 -5.03
C PHE A 35 2.71 -2.28 -6.02
N SER A 36 3.01 -2.25 -7.33
CA SER A 36 2.01 -2.52 -8.37
C SER A 36 1.41 -3.92 -8.22
N ARG A 37 2.24 -4.93 -7.91
CA ARG A 37 1.76 -6.32 -7.68
C ARG A 37 0.93 -6.44 -6.40
N ILE A 38 1.39 -5.83 -5.30
CA ILE A 38 0.66 -5.81 -4.02
C ILE A 38 -0.69 -5.13 -4.20
N ALA A 39 -0.75 -4.02 -4.93
CA ALA A 39 -2.01 -3.35 -5.24
C ALA A 39 -2.98 -4.28 -5.99
N GLY A 40 -2.48 -5.04 -6.97
CA GLY A 40 -3.28 -6.07 -7.64
C GLY A 40 -3.80 -7.16 -6.70
N MET A 41 -2.97 -7.61 -5.76
CA MET A 41 -3.38 -8.60 -4.74
C MET A 41 -4.35 -8.02 -3.69
N ALA A 42 -4.22 -6.74 -3.37
CA ALA A 42 -5.06 -6.04 -2.39
C ALA A 42 -6.40 -5.58 -2.98
N ALA A 43 -6.47 -5.32 -4.29
CA ALA A 43 -7.69 -4.90 -4.97
C ALA A 43 -8.93 -5.75 -4.63
N PRO A 44 -8.90 -7.10 -4.67
CA PRO A 44 -10.06 -7.91 -4.28
C PRO A 44 -10.42 -7.76 -2.79
N LEU A 45 -9.45 -7.52 -1.91
CA LEU A 45 -9.70 -7.28 -0.49
C LEU A 45 -10.37 -5.92 -0.27
N MET A 46 -9.93 -4.88 -0.99
CA MET A 46 -10.52 -3.55 -0.92
C MET A 46 -11.93 -3.47 -1.52
N ALA A 47 -12.26 -4.38 -2.44
CA ALA A 47 -13.59 -4.50 -3.03
C ALA A 47 -14.61 -5.19 -2.10
N LEU A 48 -14.14 -5.86 -1.04
CA LEU A 48 -15.01 -6.51 -0.06
C LEU A 48 -15.65 -5.45 0.86
N PRO A 49 -16.98 -5.38 0.98
CA PRO A 49 -17.62 -4.46 1.91
C PRO A 49 -17.26 -4.86 3.35
N LEU A 50 -16.76 -3.90 4.10
CA LEU A 50 -16.49 -4.07 5.53
C LEU A 50 -17.71 -3.59 6.32
N ASP A 51 -18.19 -4.41 7.25
CA ASP A 51 -19.18 -4.03 8.25
C ASP A 51 -18.52 -3.13 9.32
N ASP A 52 -19.29 -2.23 9.92
CA ASP A 52 -18.84 -1.23 10.90
C ASP A 52 -18.24 -1.87 12.18
N ARG A 53 -18.49 -3.17 12.40
CA ARG A 53 -18.14 -3.91 13.61
C ARG A 53 -17.18 -5.08 13.36
N LEU A 54 -16.45 -5.07 12.26
CA LEU A 54 -15.42 -6.07 12.01
C LEU A 54 -14.32 -5.97 13.06
N GLU A 55 -14.34 -6.91 14.02
CA GLU A 55 -13.23 -7.10 14.94
C GLU A 55 -11.98 -7.50 14.14
N ILE A 56 -10.85 -6.87 14.47
CA ILE A 56 -9.56 -7.26 13.92
C ILE A 56 -9.25 -8.67 14.43
N ALA A 57 -8.70 -9.52 13.55
CA ALA A 57 -8.24 -10.85 13.96
C ALA A 57 -7.14 -10.70 15.03
N GLY A 58 -7.51 -10.83 16.30
CA GLY A 58 -6.64 -10.65 17.46
C GLY A 58 -7.01 -9.43 18.29
N VAL A 59 -7.96 -9.57 19.21
CA VAL A 59 -8.22 -8.58 20.25
C VAL A 59 -7.15 -8.74 21.33
N TYR A 60 -6.36 -7.68 21.56
CA TYR A 60 -5.43 -7.64 22.68
C TYR A 60 -6.19 -7.80 23.99
N LYS A 61 -5.83 -8.81 24.78
CA LYS A 61 -6.32 -9.00 26.13
C LYS A 61 -5.20 -8.58 27.09
N ALA A 62 -5.41 -7.45 27.76
CA ALA A 62 -4.54 -6.95 28.83
C ALA A 62 -4.65 -7.82 30.09
#